data_AF-A0A3P7PMY5-F1
#
_entry.id   AF-A0A3P7PMY5-F1
#
_cell.length_a   1.000
_cell.length_b   1.000
_cell.length_c   1.000
_cell.angle_alpha   90.00
_cell.angle_beta   90.00
_cell.angle_gamma   90.00
#
_symmetry.space_group_name_H-M   'P 1'
#
loop_
_entity.id
_entity.type
_entity.pdbx_description
1 polymer ?
#
loop_
_entity_poly.entity_id
_entity_poly.type
_entity_poly.pdbx_seq_one_letter_code
_entity_poly.pdbx_strand_id
1 'polypeptide(L)'
;MLSADDQREARSKAAEDSDFTIEPRSNNEEAFRQWRDAMRAMARLDDGIPPQFRRRIWLALADHQIVTQRLNWPRLVRIVFNGQMNPDDDRLGRQIVKDLHRTGCDEIGSEEDRAALKRVLLAYARWNKRVGYCQGFNILAAVILNVMERDEEAAFKV
;
A
#
# COMPACT_ATOMS: atom_id res chain seq x y z
N MET A 1 51.56 -1.57 -12.30
CA MET A 1 51.10 -2.37 -11.14
C MET A 1 50.14 -1.49 -10.36
N LEU A 2 48.83 -1.68 -10.55
CA LEU A 2 47.81 -0.98 -9.76
C LEU A 2 47.91 -1.47 -8.30
N SER A 3 47.90 -0.55 -7.34
CA SER A 3 48.11 -0.87 -5.92
C SER A 3 46.97 -1.75 -5.39
N ALA A 4 47.25 -2.61 -4.42
CA ALA A 4 46.24 -3.44 -3.75
C ALA A 4 45.16 -2.59 -3.05
N ASP A 5 45.49 -1.34 -2.73
CA ASP A 5 44.57 -0.35 -2.15
C ASP A 5 43.58 0.19 -3.19
N ASP A 6 44.02 0.46 -4.43
CA ASP A 6 43.13 0.90 -5.53
C ASP A 6 42.08 -0.17 -5.86
N GLN A 7 42.47 -1.46 -5.78
CA GLN A 7 41.55 -2.57 -5.99
C GLN A 7 40.56 -2.76 -4.82
N ARG A 8 40.96 -2.44 -3.58
CA ARG A 8 40.06 -2.46 -2.41
C ARG A 8 39.06 -1.32 -2.45
N GLU A 9 39.51 -0.12 -2.83
CA GLU A 9 38.65 1.06 -2.92
C GLU A 9 37.66 0.95 -4.09
N ALA A 10 38.09 0.43 -5.25
CA ALA A 10 37.20 0.13 -6.38
C ALA A 10 36.16 -0.95 -6.03
N ARG A 11 36.52 -1.96 -5.23
CA ARG A 11 35.61 -3.03 -4.79
C ARG A 11 34.64 -2.55 -3.70
N SER A 12 35.06 -1.58 -2.87
CA SER A 12 34.20 -0.88 -1.91
C SER A 12 33.18 0.01 -2.63
N LYS A 13 33.61 0.77 -3.64
CA LYS A 13 32.72 1.59 -4.49
C LYS A 13 31.74 0.75 -5.30
N ALA A 14 32.18 -0.39 -5.84
CA ALA A 14 31.30 -1.31 -6.57
C ALA A 14 30.27 -2.02 -5.65
N ALA A 15 30.58 -2.17 -4.36
CA ALA A 15 29.66 -2.72 -3.37
C ALA A 15 28.63 -1.67 -2.88
N GLU A 16 29.00 -0.38 -2.84
CA GLU A 16 28.08 0.73 -2.57
C GLU A 16 27.12 1.01 -3.75
N ASP A 17 27.54 0.70 -4.98
CA ASP A 17 26.72 0.86 -6.21
C ASP A 17 25.80 -0.35 -6.50
N SER A 18 25.86 -1.38 -5.64
CA SER A 18 24.82 -2.41 -5.53
C SER A 18 23.61 -1.84 -4.78
N ASP A 19 23.15 -0.66 -5.17
CA ASP A 19 21.93 -0.06 -4.66
C ASP A 19 20.76 -0.92 -5.14
N PHE A 20 20.31 -1.81 -4.27
CA PHE A 20 19.00 -2.43 -4.36
C PHE A 20 17.99 -1.30 -4.23
N THR A 21 17.71 -0.63 -5.34
CA THR A 21 16.81 0.52 -5.36
C THR A 21 15.39 -0.01 -5.14
N ILE A 22 14.89 0.17 -3.92
CA ILE A 22 13.53 -0.21 -3.52
C ILE A 22 12.48 0.61 -4.30
N GLU A 23 12.90 1.70 -4.92
CA GLU A 23 12.08 2.57 -5.75
C GLU A 23 12.38 2.37 -7.25
N PRO A 24 11.40 2.64 -8.14
CA PRO A 24 11.62 2.60 -9.57
C PRO A 24 12.69 3.62 -9.97
N ARG A 25 13.73 3.18 -10.68
CA ARG A 25 14.88 4.02 -11.07
C ARG A 25 14.54 5.15 -12.04
N SER A 26 13.37 5.11 -12.70
CA SER A 26 12.89 6.19 -13.56
C SER A 26 11.38 6.10 -13.79
N ASN A 27 10.79 7.21 -14.25
CA ASN A 27 9.38 7.29 -14.67
C ASN A 27 9.13 6.65 -16.05
N ASN A 28 10.13 5.97 -16.64
CA ASN A 28 9.92 5.20 -17.87
C ASN A 28 9.14 3.91 -17.54
N GLU A 29 8.08 3.66 -18.30
CA GLU A 29 7.23 2.47 -18.21
C GLU A 29 8.05 1.16 -18.31
N GLU A 30 9.09 1.12 -19.13
CA GLU A 30 9.95 -0.06 -19.25
C GLU A 30 10.79 -0.30 -17.97
N ALA A 31 11.35 0.77 -17.41
CA ALA A 31 12.10 0.68 -16.16
C ALA A 31 11.19 0.26 -14.99
N PHE A 32 9.96 0.77 -14.95
CA PHE A 32 8.98 0.37 -13.94
C PHE A 32 8.61 -1.11 -14.08
N ARG A 33 8.43 -1.63 -15.29
CA ARG A 33 8.16 -3.07 -15.50
C ARG A 33 9.30 -3.94 -15.00
N GLN A 34 10.55 -3.58 -15.31
CA GLN A 34 11.73 -4.31 -14.83
C GLN A 34 11.80 -4.31 -13.30
N TRP A 35 11.61 -3.14 -12.67
CA TRP A 35 11.54 -3.02 -11.21
C TRP A 35 10.40 -3.88 -10.62
N ARG A 36 9.20 -3.81 -11.18
CA ARG A 36 8.03 -4.58 -10.72
C ARG A 36 8.28 -6.08 -10.82
N ASP A 37 8.91 -6.53 -11.91
CA ASP A 37 9.20 -7.95 -12.10
C ASP A 37 10.27 -8.45 -11.11
N ALA A 38 11.25 -7.61 -10.74
CA ALA A 38 12.19 -7.88 -9.66
C ALA A 38 11.49 -7.94 -8.28
N MET A 39 10.61 -6.98 -7.96
CA MET A 39 9.83 -7.01 -6.71
C MET A 39 8.92 -8.23 -6.64
N ARG A 40 8.33 -8.64 -7.77
CA ARG A 40 7.52 -9.87 -7.87
C ARG A 40 8.36 -11.12 -7.64
N ALA A 41 9.61 -11.16 -8.12
CA ALA A 41 10.52 -12.26 -7.82
C ALA A 41 10.84 -12.33 -6.33
N MET A 42 11.11 -11.19 -5.69
CA MET A 42 11.32 -11.11 -4.23
C MET A 42 10.10 -11.60 -3.44
N ALA A 43 8.88 -11.25 -3.86
CA ALA A 43 7.66 -11.70 -3.21
C ALA A 43 7.44 -13.23 -3.27
N ARG A 44 8.17 -13.95 -4.13
CA ARG A 44 8.10 -15.41 -4.28
C ARG A 44 9.18 -16.16 -3.49
N LEU A 45 10.09 -15.45 -2.82
CA LEU A 45 11.04 -16.06 -1.87
C LEU A 45 10.26 -16.59 -0.65
N ASP A 46 10.84 -17.56 0.06
CA ASP A 46 10.20 -18.21 1.21
C ASP A 46 9.81 -17.21 2.31
N ASP A 47 10.66 -16.20 2.53
CA ASP A 47 10.42 -15.11 3.50
C ASP A 47 9.58 -13.94 2.93
N GLY A 48 9.27 -13.98 1.62
CA GLY A 48 8.58 -12.93 0.88
C GLY A 48 9.31 -11.59 0.89
N ILE A 49 8.54 -10.49 0.75
CA ILE A 49 9.09 -9.13 0.84
C ILE A 49 9.36 -8.80 2.32
N PRO A 50 10.59 -8.39 2.69
CA PRO A 50 10.91 -7.96 4.04
C PRO A 50 9.98 -6.83 4.53
N PRO A 51 9.46 -6.88 5.78
CA PRO A 51 8.47 -5.93 6.29
C PRO A 51 8.83 -4.45 6.07
N GLN A 52 10.10 -4.09 6.28
CA GLN A 52 10.62 -2.73 6.14
C GLN A 52 10.51 -2.17 4.70
N PHE A 53 10.36 -3.02 3.69
CA PHE A 53 10.24 -2.62 2.29
C PHE A 53 8.79 -2.62 1.79
N ARG A 54 7.86 -3.28 2.49
CA ARG A 54 6.48 -3.45 2.03
C ARG A 54 5.79 -2.11 1.80
N ARG A 55 5.87 -1.17 2.74
CA ARG A 55 5.26 0.16 2.62
C ARG A 55 5.71 0.87 1.34
N ARG A 56 7.02 0.95 1.13
CA ARG A 56 7.62 1.63 -0.04
C ARG A 56 7.22 0.97 -1.35
N ILE A 57 7.31 -0.36 -1.43
CA ILE A 57 6.96 -1.10 -2.65
C ILE A 57 5.47 -0.97 -2.98
N TRP A 58 4.59 -1.10 -1.98
CA TRP A 58 3.14 -1.03 -2.19
C TRP A 58 2.71 0.36 -2.63
N LEU A 59 3.27 1.41 -2.01
CA LEU A 59 3.03 2.80 -2.42
C LEU A 59 3.54 3.07 -3.84
N ALA A 60 4.74 2.61 -4.20
CA ALA A 60 5.26 2.79 -5.55
C ALA A 60 4.39 2.10 -6.61
N LEU A 61 3.85 0.91 -6.32
CA LEU A 61 2.88 0.23 -7.19
C LEU A 61 1.58 1.03 -7.32
N ALA A 62 1.05 1.54 -6.21
CA ALA A 62 -0.20 2.28 -6.19
C ALA A 62 -0.09 3.66 -6.88
N ASP A 63 1.02 4.38 -6.68
CA ASP A 63 1.31 5.65 -7.34
C ASP A 63 1.41 5.49 -8.86
N HIS A 64 2.09 4.43 -9.34
CA HIS A 64 2.12 4.11 -10.77
C HIS A 64 0.72 3.84 -11.32
N GLN A 65 -0.12 3.13 -10.56
CA GLN A 65 -1.50 2.85 -10.96
C GLN A 65 -2.36 4.13 -11.04
N ILE A 66 -2.21 5.06 -10.09
CA ILE A 66 -2.90 6.36 -10.10
C ILE A 66 -2.54 7.16 -11.35
N VAL A 67 -1.24 7.23 -11.68
CA VAL A 67 -0.74 7.93 -12.86
C VAL A 67 -1.27 7.27 -14.14
N THR A 68 -1.21 5.94 -14.21
CA THR A 68 -1.67 5.15 -15.36
C THR A 68 -3.17 5.34 -15.62
N GLN A 69 -3.98 5.36 -14.55
CA GLN A 69 -5.42 5.60 -14.62
C GLN A 69 -5.79 7.08 -14.77
N ARG A 70 -4.81 8.00 -14.71
CA ARG A 70 -4.99 9.46 -14.78
C ARG A 70 -5.96 9.98 -13.71
N LEU A 71 -5.88 9.41 -12.50
CA LEU A 71 -6.74 9.82 -11.40
C LEU A 71 -6.26 11.16 -10.82
N ASN A 72 -7.19 12.09 -10.60
CA ASN A 72 -6.92 13.28 -9.81
C ASN A 72 -6.97 12.90 -8.33
N TRP A 73 -5.82 12.50 -7.79
CA TRP A 73 -5.71 11.98 -6.43
C TRP A 73 -6.19 12.96 -5.35
N PRO A 74 -5.77 14.25 -5.30
CA PRO A 74 -6.24 15.19 -4.29
C PRO A 74 -7.76 15.38 -4.30
N ARG A 75 -8.37 15.40 -5.50
CA ARG A 75 -9.83 15.49 -5.63
C ARG A 75 -10.50 14.22 -5.14
N LEU A 76 -9.95 13.06 -5.46
CA LEU A 76 -10.51 11.76 -5.08
C LEU A 76 -10.53 11.60 -3.55
N VAL A 77 -9.41 11.84 -2.88
CA VAL A 77 -9.29 11.76 -1.41
C VAL A 77 -10.33 12.66 -0.75
N ARG A 78 -10.46 13.91 -1.21
CA ARG A 78 -11.46 14.85 -0.69
C ARG A 78 -12.89 14.34 -0.84
N ILE A 79 -13.20 13.62 -1.92
CA ILE A 79 -14.53 13.05 -2.15
C ILE A 79 -14.76 11.84 -1.25
N VAL A 80 -13.81 10.92 -1.13
CA VAL A 80 -14.05 9.65 -0.45
C VAL A 80 -13.95 9.76 1.07
N PHE A 81 -13.13 10.68 1.59
CA PHE A 81 -12.99 10.98 3.02
C PHE A 81 -13.81 12.20 3.47
N ASN A 82 -14.83 12.59 2.70
CA ASN A 82 -15.71 13.67 3.13
C ASN A 82 -16.49 13.27 4.40
N GLY A 83 -16.82 14.27 5.22
CA GLY A 83 -17.64 14.10 6.43
C GLY A 83 -19.15 14.06 6.19
N GLN A 84 -19.60 14.06 4.93
CA GLN A 84 -21.02 13.98 4.59
C GLN A 84 -21.48 12.53 4.57
N MET A 85 -22.75 12.31 4.95
CA MET A 85 -23.40 11.01 4.84
C MET A 85 -23.82 10.78 3.38
N ASN A 86 -23.34 9.70 2.76
CA ASN A 86 -23.78 9.26 1.44
C ASN A 86 -24.90 8.22 1.58
N PRO A 87 -25.77 8.04 0.56
CA PRO A 87 -26.96 7.20 0.67
C PRO A 87 -26.73 5.75 1.15
N ASP A 88 -25.57 5.17 0.82
CA ASP A 88 -25.23 3.79 1.21
C ASP A 88 -24.42 3.67 2.51
N ASP A 89 -23.92 4.78 3.06
CA ASP A 89 -22.92 4.75 4.15
C ASP A 89 -23.46 4.09 5.41
N ASP A 90 -24.74 4.29 5.73
CA ASP A 90 -25.38 3.68 6.89
C ASP A 90 -25.46 2.17 6.79
N ARG A 91 -25.86 1.67 5.61
CA ARG A 91 -25.98 0.22 5.36
C ARG A 91 -24.61 -0.43 5.37
N LEU A 92 -23.66 0.15 4.62
CA LEU A 92 -22.29 -0.36 4.51
C LEU A 92 -21.57 -0.28 5.85
N GLY A 93 -21.71 0.84 6.57
CA GLY A 93 -21.09 1.06 7.87
C GLY A 93 -21.54 0.02 8.91
N ARG A 94 -22.83 -0.34 8.93
CA ARG A 94 -23.33 -1.43 9.80
C ARG A 94 -22.72 -2.78 9.44
N GLN A 95 -22.60 -3.07 8.14
CA GLN A 95 -22.02 -4.33 7.68
C GLN A 95 -20.52 -4.42 8.05
N ILE A 96 -19.76 -3.36 7.81
CA ILE A 96 -18.34 -3.25 8.16
C ILE A 96 -18.14 -3.45 9.66
N VAL A 97 -18.91 -2.75 10.51
CA VAL A 97 -18.81 -2.90 11.97
C VAL A 97 -19.09 -4.33 12.41
N LYS A 98 -20.13 -4.95 11.85
CA LYS A 98 -20.47 -6.35 12.16
C LYS A 98 -19.34 -7.32 11.78
N ASP A 99 -18.69 -7.08 10.65
CA ASP A 99 -17.60 -7.94 10.17
C ASP A 99 -16.28 -7.67 10.92
N LEU A 100 -16.05 -6.45 11.43
CA LEU A 100 -14.94 -6.13 12.34
C LEU A 100 -14.98 -6.98 13.62
N HIS A 101 -16.15 -7.12 14.24
CA HIS A 101 -16.32 -7.98 15.41
C HIS A 101 -16.04 -9.46 15.11
N ARG A 102 -16.29 -9.93 13.88
CA ARG A 102 -16.08 -11.33 13.48
C ARG A 102 -14.64 -11.67 13.11
N THR A 103 -13.87 -10.68 12.66
CA THR A 103 -12.46 -10.86 12.28
C THR A 103 -11.54 -10.97 13.51
N GLY A 104 -12.06 -10.82 14.74
CA GLY A 104 -11.25 -10.81 15.95
C GLY A 104 -10.48 -9.49 16.12
N CYS A 105 -10.86 -8.43 15.38
CA CYS A 105 -10.27 -7.10 15.55
C CYS A 105 -10.57 -6.47 16.92
N ASP A 106 -11.49 -7.02 17.70
CA ASP A 106 -11.72 -6.57 19.07
C ASP A 106 -10.51 -6.87 19.99
N GLU A 107 -9.65 -7.84 19.62
CA GLU A 107 -8.38 -8.12 20.28
C GLU A 107 -7.17 -7.47 19.57
N ILE A 108 -7.38 -6.99 18.33
CA ILE A 108 -6.33 -6.48 17.43
C ILE A 108 -6.59 -5.00 17.15
N GLY A 109 -6.14 -4.17 18.08
CA GLY A 109 -6.09 -2.72 17.91
C GLY A 109 -7.01 -1.94 18.85
N SER A 110 -6.78 -0.64 18.89
CA SER A 110 -7.58 0.32 19.64
C SER A 110 -8.93 0.60 18.96
N GLU A 111 -9.86 1.24 19.66
CA GLU A 111 -11.08 1.78 19.05
C GLU A 111 -10.77 2.72 17.87
N GLU A 112 -9.63 3.43 17.92
CA GLU A 112 -9.17 4.28 16.83
C GLU A 112 -8.75 3.46 15.60
N ASP A 113 -8.09 2.31 15.79
CA ASP A 113 -7.72 1.42 14.68
C ASP A 113 -8.97 0.86 13.98
N ARG A 114 -9.99 0.48 14.77
CA ARG A 114 -11.29 0.03 14.23
C ARG A 114 -11.99 1.16 13.47
N ALA A 115 -11.92 2.38 13.98
CA ALA A 115 -12.49 3.55 13.31
C ALA A 115 -11.75 3.88 12.00
N ALA A 116 -10.42 3.86 11.99
CA ALA A 116 -9.59 4.05 10.79
C ALA A 116 -9.88 2.99 9.73
N LEU A 117 -9.94 1.72 10.13
CA LEU A 117 -10.27 0.61 9.22
C LEU A 117 -11.67 0.78 8.60
N LYS A 118 -12.65 1.20 9.40
CA LYS A 118 -14.01 1.52 8.90
C LYS A 118 -13.97 2.68 7.90
N ARG A 119 -13.22 3.75 8.18
CA ARG A 119 -13.10 4.92 7.28
C ARG A 119 -12.47 4.53 5.94
N VAL A 120 -11.41 3.73 5.93
CA VAL A 120 -10.76 3.23 4.70
C VAL A 120 -11.71 2.34 3.88
N LEU A 121 -12.42 1.40 4.52
CA LEU A 121 -13.38 0.54 3.83
C LEU A 121 -14.56 1.31 3.24
N LEU A 122 -15.05 2.32 3.97
CA LEU A 122 -16.08 3.22 3.45
C LEU A 122 -15.56 4.08 2.30
N ALA A 123 -14.33 4.60 2.39
CA ALA A 123 -13.70 5.35 1.31
C ALA A 123 -13.60 4.51 0.03
N TYR A 124 -13.18 3.25 0.14
CA TYR A 124 -13.19 2.30 -0.97
C TYR A 124 -14.60 2.10 -1.56
N ALA A 125 -15.59 1.81 -0.71
CA ALA A 125 -16.96 1.58 -1.18
C ALA A 125 -17.60 2.84 -1.78
N ARG A 126 -17.18 4.04 -1.35
CA ARG A 126 -17.56 5.32 -1.95
C ARG A 126 -16.94 5.50 -3.34
N TRP A 127 -15.68 5.12 -3.51
CA TRP A 127 -14.99 5.19 -4.79
C TRP A 127 -15.51 4.18 -5.81
N ASN A 128 -15.63 2.91 -5.42
CA ASN A 128 -16.04 1.82 -6.30
C ASN A 128 -17.45 1.33 -5.98
N LYS A 129 -18.45 2.14 -6.31
CA LYS A 129 -19.88 1.85 -6.06
C LYS A 129 -20.38 0.56 -6.69
N ARG A 130 -19.75 0.10 -7.77
CA ARG A 130 -20.10 -1.16 -8.44
C ARG A 130 -19.79 -2.38 -7.57
N VAL A 131 -18.70 -2.33 -6.83
CA VAL A 131 -18.28 -3.42 -5.92
C VAL A 131 -18.82 -3.18 -4.51
N GLY A 132 -18.73 -1.94 -4.02
CA GLY A 132 -19.11 -1.58 -2.66
C GLY A 132 -18.19 -2.25 -1.63
N TYR A 133 -18.78 -3.00 -0.71
CA TYR A 133 -18.08 -3.72 0.35
C TYR A 133 -18.48 -5.19 0.34
N CYS A 134 -17.49 -6.07 0.51
CA CYS A 134 -17.73 -7.48 0.82
C CYS A 134 -16.95 -7.87 2.08
N GLN A 135 -17.44 -8.88 2.79
CA GLN A 135 -16.91 -9.32 4.10
C GLN A 135 -15.39 -9.62 4.06
N GLY A 136 -14.90 -10.14 2.93
CA GLY A 136 -13.48 -10.47 2.77
C GLY A 136 -12.53 -9.27 2.79
N PHE A 137 -13.02 -8.06 2.54
CA PHE A 137 -12.18 -6.86 2.51
C PHE A 137 -11.68 -6.44 3.87
N ASN A 138 -12.34 -6.86 4.95
CA ASN A 138 -11.98 -6.43 6.28
C ASN A 138 -10.54 -6.84 6.65
N ILE A 139 -10.19 -8.11 6.39
CA ILE A 139 -8.85 -8.65 6.65
C ILE A 139 -7.81 -7.98 5.74
N LEU A 140 -8.13 -7.79 4.46
CA LEU A 140 -7.23 -7.16 3.50
C LEU A 140 -6.91 -5.73 3.91
N ALA A 141 -7.94 -4.93 4.21
CA ALA A 141 -7.78 -3.55 4.62
C ALA A 141 -7.04 -3.45 5.98
N ALA A 142 -7.24 -4.39 6.91
CA ALA A 142 -6.48 -4.42 8.16
C ALA A 142 -4.98 -4.65 7.93
N VAL A 143 -4.63 -5.59 7.04
CA VAL A 143 -3.23 -5.85 6.65
C VAL A 143 -2.62 -4.63 5.96
N ILE A 144 -3.35 -4.03 5.02
CA ILE A 144 -2.89 -2.82 4.31
C ILE A 144 -2.69 -1.67 5.30
N LEU A 145 -3.67 -1.38 6.15
CA LEU A 145 -3.58 -0.32 7.15
C LEU A 145 -2.42 -0.54 8.13
N ASN A 146 -2.07 -1.81 8.42
CA ASN A 146 -0.89 -2.15 9.22
C ASN A 146 0.42 -1.86 8.53
N VAL A 147 0.56 -2.26 7.26
CA VAL A 147 1.74 -1.91 6.47
C VAL A 147 1.84 -0.39 6.25
N MET A 148 0.69 0.29 6.20
CA MET A 148 0.61 1.74 6.07
C MET A 148 0.67 2.50 7.40
N GLU A 149 1.05 1.86 8.52
CA GLU A 149 1.26 2.56 9.79
C GLU A 149 0.06 3.43 10.22
N ARG A 150 -1.16 2.96 9.92
CA ARG A 150 -2.44 3.64 10.18
C ARG A 150 -2.71 4.91 9.38
N ASP A 151 -1.90 5.19 8.37
CA ASP A 151 -2.18 6.22 7.38
C ASP A 151 -3.35 5.78 6.48
N GLU A 152 -4.52 6.34 6.72
CA GLU A 152 -5.76 5.99 6.00
C GLU A 152 -5.72 6.35 4.52
N GLU A 153 -5.07 7.47 4.15
CA GLU A 153 -4.97 7.88 2.76
C GLU A 153 -4.02 6.95 2.00
N ALA A 154 -2.87 6.62 2.59
CA ALA A 154 -1.96 5.62 2.05
C ALA A 154 -2.60 4.22 1.97
N ALA A 155 -3.41 3.84 2.97
CA ALA A 155 -4.11 2.56 2.97
C ALA A 155 -5.22 2.50 1.91
N PHE A 156 -5.95 3.59 1.69
CA PHE A 156 -6.93 3.68 0.60
C PHE A 156 -6.28 3.73 -0.78
N LYS A 157 -5.06 4.27 -0.86
CA LYS A 157 -4.28 4.33 -2.11
C LYS A 157 -3.93 2.95 -2.65
N VAL A 158 -3.56 2.02 -1.76
CA VAL A 158 -3.12 0.64 -2.07
C VAL A 158 -4.31 -0.28 -2.28
#